data_AF-A0A532E8J5-F1
#
_entry.id   AF-A0A532E8J5-F1
#
_cell.length_a   1.000
_cell.length_b   1.000
_cell.length_c   1.000
_cell.angle_alpha   90.00
_cell.angle_beta   90.00
_cell.angle_gamma   90.00
#
_symmetry.space_group_name_H-M   'P 1'
#
loop_
_entity.id
_entity.type
_entity.pdbx_description
1 polymer ?
#
loop_
_entity_poly.entity_id
_entity_poly.type
_entity_poly.pdbx_seq_one_letter_code
_entity_poly.pdbx_strand_id
1 'polypeptide(L)'
;MELRADCSPAAISRLLAPFPSGAFLFGLTSVHWREAWKYGERAFRYCNHDVGHAIGSARIAAATLGWKMALLDGADQNQTARVLGTHRVDDFSGVEPEHPDCLAVIWPVEAEARASSSSRENQNLPLFLEEAAVTGVAVGPWHGKANELSREHGVHWDVIDQVAEASWKTSLEHPIVSLAGTPIVPPETLHASRTTDDAAAIIRQRRSAVSFDGRTSISAATFFHILQRVMPRVERPQLQRPMPWDVLPWDPAIHLMLFVHRIEGLEAGLYMLARDPKKLPLLQQSMNPELEWTSAPGCPNDLPLFWLLQGNAQRLAAQVSCQQGIAGDSAFSLGMLAEFEGRLRQGGAWWYPRLFWEAGVVGQVLYLEAEAAGVRGTGIGCFFDDPVHEVVGIKDLSIQSLYHFTVGGPVDDQRLMTLPPYHHLQHE
;
A
#
# COMPACT_ATOMS: atom_id res chain seq x y z
N MET A 1 -2.91 -11.14 -22.48
CA MET A 1 -2.08 -9.91 -22.47
C MET A 1 -2.30 -9.19 -23.79
N GLU A 2 -2.41 -7.87 -23.76
CA GLU A 2 -2.53 -7.02 -24.95
C GLU A 2 -1.16 -6.39 -25.25
N LEU A 3 -0.73 -6.41 -26.50
CA LEU A 3 0.47 -5.70 -26.95
C LEU A 3 0.11 -4.24 -27.23
N ARG A 4 0.72 -3.30 -26.52
CA ARG A 4 0.42 -1.85 -26.63
C ARG A 4 1.49 -1.03 -27.34
N ALA A 5 2.73 -1.52 -27.41
CA ALA A 5 3.82 -0.82 -28.11
C ALA A 5 4.87 -1.82 -28.61
N ASP A 6 5.42 -1.55 -29.79
CA ASP A 6 6.66 -2.21 -30.23
C ASP A 6 7.87 -1.35 -29.86
N CYS A 7 8.79 -1.90 -29.10
CA CYS A 7 10.05 -1.25 -28.77
C CYS A 7 11.20 -1.99 -29.44
N SER A 8 12.15 -1.27 -30.03
CA SER A 8 13.36 -1.92 -30.56
C SER A 8 14.11 -2.65 -29.45
N PRO A 9 14.67 -3.85 -29.69
CA PRO A 9 15.46 -4.56 -28.69
C PRO A 9 16.59 -3.70 -28.10
N ALA A 10 17.23 -2.86 -28.91
CA ALA A 10 18.27 -1.93 -28.46
C ALA A 10 17.74 -0.86 -27.49
N ALA A 11 16.52 -0.35 -27.69
CA ALA A 11 15.92 0.62 -26.77
C ALA A 11 15.59 -0.03 -25.42
N ILE A 12 14.98 -1.22 -25.43
CA ILE A 12 14.69 -1.98 -24.20
C ILE A 12 15.98 -2.35 -23.46
N SER A 13 17.02 -2.83 -24.18
CA SER A 13 18.31 -3.14 -23.57
C SER A 13 18.95 -1.92 -22.92
N ARG A 14 18.86 -0.72 -23.53
CA ARG A 14 19.36 0.51 -22.90
C ARG A 14 18.56 0.91 -21.66
N LEU A 15 17.23 0.79 -21.72
CA LEU A 15 16.35 1.08 -20.57
C LEU A 15 16.63 0.15 -19.39
N LEU A 16 16.89 -1.12 -19.66
CA LEU A 16 17.10 -2.14 -18.62
C LEU A 16 18.56 -2.33 -18.20
N ALA A 17 19.52 -1.75 -18.93
CA ALA A 17 20.95 -1.88 -18.65
C ALA A 17 21.37 -1.55 -17.20
N PRO A 18 20.76 -0.57 -16.50
CA PRO A 18 21.13 -0.26 -15.12
C PRO A 18 20.59 -1.25 -14.08
N PHE A 19 19.71 -2.19 -14.47
CA PHE A 19 19.03 -3.10 -13.55
C PHE A 19 19.61 -4.53 -13.61
N PRO A 20 19.35 -5.39 -12.60
CA PRO A 20 19.82 -6.76 -12.59
C PRO A 20 19.37 -7.57 -13.81
N SER A 21 20.14 -8.60 -14.17
CA SER A 21 19.81 -9.47 -15.30
C SER A 21 18.42 -10.10 -15.14
N GLY A 22 17.63 -10.13 -16.21
CA GLY A 22 16.24 -10.61 -16.17
C GLY A 22 15.25 -9.64 -15.54
N ALA A 23 15.66 -8.39 -15.27
CA ALA A 23 14.74 -7.35 -14.84
C ALA A 23 13.75 -6.95 -15.95
N PHE A 24 12.58 -6.50 -15.53
CA PHE A 24 11.59 -5.83 -16.38
C PHE A 24 10.90 -4.71 -15.59
N LEU A 25 10.26 -3.78 -16.31
CA LEU A 25 9.46 -2.73 -15.70
C LEU A 25 8.00 -3.16 -15.56
N PHE A 26 7.41 -2.80 -14.44
CA PHE A 26 5.99 -2.92 -14.13
C PHE A 26 5.45 -1.51 -13.88
N GLY A 27 4.27 -1.20 -14.39
CA GLY A 27 3.67 0.12 -14.21
C GLY A 27 2.20 0.04 -13.83
N LEU A 28 1.75 1.04 -13.09
CA LEU A 28 0.36 1.22 -12.68
C LEU A 28 -0.17 2.53 -13.24
N THR A 29 -1.44 2.50 -13.64
CA THR A 29 -2.20 3.64 -14.13
C THR A 29 -3.59 3.62 -13.51
N SER A 30 -4.19 4.80 -13.43
CA SER A 30 -5.53 5.01 -12.89
C SER A 30 -6.39 5.70 -13.93
N VAL A 31 -7.63 5.23 -14.10
CA VAL A 31 -8.65 6.02 -14.80
C VAL A 31 -9.60 6.52 -13.72
N HIS A 32 -9.41 7.76 -13.27
CA HIS A 32 -10.12 8.32 -12.10
C HIS A 32 -11.64 8.20 -12.21
N TRP A 33 -12.18 8.25 -13.43
CA TRP A 33 -13.60 8.08 -13.71
C TRP A 33 -14.17 6.75 -13.16
N ARG A 34 -13.38 5.68 -13.15
CA ARG A 34 -13.79 4.36 -12.61
C ARG A 34 -14.17 4.41 -11.14
N GLU A 35 -13.62 5.37 -10.40
CA GLU A 35 -13.96 5.62 -8.99
C GLU A 35 -14.91 6.82 -8.83
N ALA A 36 -14.81 7.83 -9.71
CA ALA A 36 -15.57 9.07 -9.62
C ALA A 36 -17.08 8.88 -9.73
N TRP A 37 -17.55 7.92 -10.52
CA TRP A 37 -18.99 7.66 -10.66
C TRP A 37 -19.65 7.29 -9.33
N LYS A 38 -18.91 6.66 -8.41
CA LYS A 38 -19.40 6.24 -7.08
C LYS A 38 -19.00 7.21 -5.97
N TYR A 39 -17.78 7.72 -6.00
CA TYR A 39 -17.20 8.46 -4.86
C TYR A 39 -17.07 9.97 -5.08
N GLY A 40 -17.43 10.47 -6.28
CA GLY A 40 -17.32 11.88 -6.64
C GLY A 40 -15.91 12.41 -6.42
N GLU A 41 -15.80 13.59 -5.81
CA GLU A 41 -14.53 14.26 -5.49
C GLU A 41 -13.52 13.40 -4.72
N ARG A 42 -14.00 12.44 -3.91
CA ARG A 42 -13.13 11.57 -3.10
C ARG A 42 -12.42 10.52 -3.93
N ALA A 43 -12.83 10.28 -5.17
CA ALA A 43 -12.30 9.24 -6.05
C ALA A 43 -10.78 9.31 -6.21
N PHE A 44 -10.18 10.50 -6.18
CA PHE A 44 -8.72 10.64 -6.22
C PHE A 44 -8.04 9.90 -5.06
N ARG A 45 -8.59 9.99 -3.85
CA ARG A 45 -8.09 9.26 -2.67
C ARG A 45 -8.23 7.74 -2.86
N TYR A 46 -9.39 7.29 -3.36
CA TYR A 46 -9.66 5.86 -3.60
C TYR A 46 -8.72 5.26 -4.66
N CYS A 47 -8.51 5.95 -5.78
CA CYS A 47 -7.57 5.50 -6.81
C CYS A 47 -6.17 5.29 -6.21
N ASN A 48 -5.70 6.21 -5.38
CA ASN A 48 -4.38 6.09 -4.77
C ASN A 48 -4.32 5.00 -3.68
N HIS A 49 -5.38 4.76 -2.91
CA HIS A 49 -5.44 3.59 -2.03
C HIS A 49 -5.32 2.29 -2.84
N ASP A 50 -6.04 2.19 -3.95
CA ASP A 50 -6.02 1.02 -4.82
C ASP A 50 -4.66 0.81 -5.49
N VAL A 51 -3.97 1.89 -5.89
CA VAL A 51 -2.57 1.83 -6.34
C VAL A 51 -1.68 1.26 -5.23
N GLY A 52 -1.84 1.70 -3.99
CA GLY A 52 -1.11 1.14 -2.84
C GLY A 52 -1.36 -0.36 -2.64
N HIS A 53 -2.62 -0.78 -2.72
CA HIS A 53 -2.99 -2.19 -2.66
C HIS A 53 -2.37 -2.99 -3.83
N ALA A 54 -2.35 -2.42 -5.03
CA ALA A 54 -1.76 -3.03 -6.22
C ALA A 54 -0.23 -3.15 -6.11
N ILE A 55 0.47 -2.12 -5.58
CA ILE A 55 1.90 -2.16 -5.29
C ILE A 55 2.21 -3.30 -4.31
N GLY A 56 1.49 -3.36 -3.19
CA GLY A 56 1.65 -4.43 -2.20
C GLY A 56 1.40 -5.81 -2.80
N SER A 57 0.34 -5.94 -3.61
CA SER A 57 -0.02 -7.20 -4.28
C SER A 57 1.06 -7.65 -5.28
N ALA A 58 1.55 -6.74 -6.11
CA ALA A 58 2.60 -7.02 -7.09
C ALA A 58 3.91 -7.44 -6.40
N ARG A 59 4.28 -6.74 -5.31
CA ARG A 59 5.48 -7.08 -4.54
C ARG A 59 5.37 -8.47 -3.89
N ILE A 60 4.22 -8.80 -3.30
CA ILE A 60 3.96 -10.10 -2.70
C ILE A 60 3.98 -11.20 -3.77
N ALA A 61 3.33 -10.98 -4.91
CA ALA A 61 3.36 -11.92 -6.04
C ALA A 61 4.79 -12.16 -6.55
N ALA A 62 5.58 -11.10 -6.72
CA ALA A 62 7.00 -11.22 -7.08
C ALA A 62 7.78 -12.06 -6.05
N ALA A 63 7.53 -11.89 -4.74
CA ALA A 63 8.18 -12.69 -3.71
C ALA A 63 7.84 -14.19 -3.81
N THR A 64 6.59 -14.55 -4.16
CA THR A 64 6.23 -15.97 -4.36
C THR A 64 6.97 -16.63 -5.53
N LEU A 65 7.50 -15.82 -6.46
CA LEU A 65 8.32 -16.28 -7.59
C LEU A 65 9.84 -16.20 -7.30
N GLY A 66 10.23 -15.84 -6.08
CA GLY A 66 11.64 -15.61 -5.73
C GLY A 66 12.23 -14.33 -6.34
N TRP A 67 11.37 -13.33 -6.60
CA TRP A 67 11.75 -12.06 -7.22
C TRP A 67 11.65 -10.89 -6.22
N LYS A 68 12.36 -9.81 -6.52
CA LYS A 68 12.27 -8.52 -5.82
C LYS A 68 11.55 -7.50 -6.70
N MET A 69 11.08 -6.44 -6.06
CA MET A 69 10.46 -5.29 -6.71
C MET A 69 10.81 -4.03 -5.93
N ALA A 70 11.09 -2.93 -6.63
CA ALA A 70 11.29 -1.61 -6.04
C ALA A 70 10.64 -0.53 -6.92
N LEU A 71 9.99 0.46 -6.31
CA LEU A 71 9.46 1.61 -7.04
C LEU A 71 10.59 2.47 -7.60
N LEU A 72 10.41 2.95 -8.82
CA LEU A 72 11.29 3.91 -9.49
C LEU A 72 10.82 5.34 -9.16
N ASP A 73 10.68 5.67 -7.88
CA ASP A 73 10.12 6.95 -7.42
C ASP A 73 11.03 8.15 -7.73
N GLY A 74 12.25 7.93 -8.25
CA GLY A 74 13.09 8.99 -8.80
C GLY A 74 12.59 9.54 -10.14
N ALA A 75 11.87 8.75 -10.94
CA ALA A 75 11.29 9.20 -12.19
C ALA A 75 10.24 10.30 -11.96
N ASP A 76 10.18 11.27 -12.87
CA ASP A 76 9.05 12.21 -12.90
C ASP A 76 7.82 11.55 -13.55
N GLN A 77 6.65 12.16 -13.40
CA GLN A 77 5.42 11.59 -13.97
C GLN A 77 5.35 11.71 -15.50
N ASN A 78 6.08 12.63 -16.13
CA ASN A 78 6.16 12.71 -17.59
C ASN A 78 6.96 11.53 -18.18
N GLN A 79 8.03 11.10 -17.50
CA GLN A 79 8.76 9.88 -17.84
C GLN A 79 7.86 8.65 -17.66
N THR A 80 7.12 8.58 -16.54
CA THR A 80 6.15 7.49 -16.32
C THR A 80 5.09 7.45 -17.43
N ALA A 81 4.51 8.61 -17.78
CA ALA A 81 3.53 8.75 -18.85
C ALA A 81 4.06 8.32 -20.22
N ARG A 82 5.35 8.58 -20.48
CA ARG A 82 6.02 8.21 -21.73
C ARG A 82 6.30 6.72 -21.83
N VAL A 83 6.73 6.09 -20.74
CA VAL A 83 6.96 4.64 -20.68
C VAL A 83 5.64 3.87 -20.78
N LEU A 84 4.56 4.37 -20.16
CA LEU A 84 3.25 3.71 -20.15
C LEU A 84 2.34 4.12 -21.32
N GLY A 85 2.72 5.13 -22.09
CA GLY A 85 1.97 5.59 -23.26
C GLY A 85 0.72 6.41 -22.94
N THR A 86 0.56 6.88 -21.69
CA THR A 86 -0.58 7.70 -21.26
C THR A 86 -0.44 9.17 -21.66
N HIS A 87 0.77 9.62 -22.01
CA HIS A 87 1.03 10.97 -22.54
C HIS A 87 0.40 11.24 -23.93
N ARG A 88 -0.13 10.21 -24.60
CA ARG A 88 -0.67 10.27 -25.96
C ARG A 88 -2.07 10.87 -25.97
N VAL A 89 -2.17 12.18 -25.75
CA VAL A 89 -3.43 12.92 -25.59
C VAL A 89 -4.46 12.61 -26.69
N ASP A 90 -4.02 12.52 -27.96
CA ASP A 90 -4.91 12.23 -29.09
C ASP A 90 -5.60 10.86 -28.99
N ASP A 91 -4.94 9.88 -28.36
CA ASP A 91 -5.50 8.52 -28.21
C ASP A 91 -6.56 8.43 -27.11
N PHE A 92 -6.62 9.44 -26.24
CA PHE A 92 -7.65 9.63 -25.22
C PHE A 92 -8.67 10.73 -25.63
N SER A 93 -8.60 11.24 -26.87
CA SER A 93 -9.54 12.25 -27.34
C SER A 93 -10.97 11.72 -27.37
N GLY A 94 -11.86 12.40 -26.64
CA GLY A 94 -13.28 12.04 -26.53
C GLY A 94 -13.59 10.87 -25.60
N VAL A 95 -12.60 10.39 -24.83
CA VAL A 95 -12.78 9.36 -23.80
C VAL A 95 -12.05 9.76 -22.51
N GLU A 96 -12.20 8.96 -21.46
CA GLU A 96 -11.62 9.24 -20.15
C GLU A 96 -10.08 9.13 -20.18
N PRO A 97 -9.35 10.11 -19.62
CA PRO A 97 -7.90 10.08 -19.58
C PRO A 97 -7.38 9.00 -18.61
N GLU A 98 -6.18 8.52 -18.88
CA GLU A 98 -5.48 7.56 -18.03
C GLU A 98 -4.29 8.24 -17.34
N HIS A 99 -4.31 8.24 -16.01
CA HIS A 99 -3.32 8.89 -15.17
C HIS A 99 -2.12 7.95 -14.92
N PRO A 100 -0.87 8.40 -15.16
CA PRO A 100 0.34 7.64 -14.87
C PRO A 100 0.67 7.68 -13.37
N ASP A 101 0.47 6.58 -12.65
CA ASP A 101 0.72 6.52 -11.21
C ASP A 101 2.20 6.31 -10.92
N CYS A 102 2.73 5.12 -11.24
CA CYS A 102 4.10 4.77 -10.89
C CYS A 102 4.71 3.69 -11.79
N LEU A 103 6.04 3.60 -11.75
CA LEU A 103 6.83 2.50 -12.28
C LEU A 103 7.54 1.77 -11.15
N ALA A 104 7.76 0.48 -11.36
CA ALA A 104 8.60 -0.37 -10.55
C ALA A 104 9.51 -1.19 -11.45
N VAL A 105 10.67 -1.56 -10.94
CA VAL A 105 11.51 -2.60 -11.53
C VAL A 105 11.32 -3.89 -10.75
N ILE A 106 11.17 -5.01 -11.47
CA ILE A 106 11.05 -6.37 -10.91
C ILE A 106 12.19 -7.21 -11.46
N TRP A 107 12.86 -8.00 -10.62
CA TRP A 107 13.97 -8.85 -11.03
C TRP A 107 14.10 -10.14 -10.19
N PRO A 108 14.65 -11.23 -10.75
CA PRO A 108 14.91 -12.46 -10.00
C PRO A 108 16.04 -12.31 -8.98
N VAL A 109 15.88 -12.84 -7.76
CA VAL A 109 16.94 -12.79 -6.73
C VAL A 109 18.20 -13.55 -7.17
N GLU A 110 18.06 -14.65 -7.93
CA GLU A 110 19.20 -15.40 -8.46
C GLU A 110 20.12 -14.57 -9.36
N ALA A 111 19.60 -13.51 -9.99
CA ALA A 111 20.39 -12.61 -10.82
C ALA A 111 21.45 -11.86 -9.99
N GLU A 112 21.18 -11.59 -8.71
CA GLU A 112 22.14 -10.99 -7.77
C GLU A 112 23.27 -11.97 -7.41
N ALA A 113 22.96 -13.28 -7.32
CA ALA A 113 23.92 -14.30 -6.97
C ALA A 113 24.91 -14.62 -8.11
N ARG A 114 24.47 -14.53 -9.36
CA ARG A 114 25.29 -14.80 -10.57
C ARG A 114 26.25 -13.67 -10.93
N ALA A 115 26.07 -12.47 -10.37
CA ALA A 115 27.08 -11.43 -10.45
C ALA A 115 28.35 -11.88 -9.68
N SER A 116 29.48 -11.93 -10.37
CA SER A 116 30.75 -12.48 -9.87
C SER A 116 31.14 -11.86 -8.53
N SER A 117 31.77 -12.67 -7.66
CA SER A 117 32.18 -12.30 -6.30
C SER A 117 33.09 -11.07 -6.21
N SER A 118 33.75 -10.66 -7.31
CA SER A 118 34.57 -9.43 -7.38
C SER A 118 33.78 -8.15 -7.65
N SER A 119 32.48 -8.23 -7.95
CA SER A 119 31.62 -7.10 -8.32
C SER A 119 30.52 -6.78 -7.30
N ARG A 120 30.44 -7.54 -6.19
CA ARG A 120 29.35 -7.41 -5.20
C ARG A 120 29.47 -6.21 -4.26
N GLU A 121 30.66 -5.65 -4.08
CA GLU A 121 30.90 -4.59 -3.09
C GLU A 121 30.40 -3.19 -3.48
N ASN A 122 29.91 -3.00 -4.72
CA ASN A 122 29.43 -1.68 -5.20
C ASN A 122 28.29 -1.78 -6.24
N GLN A 123 27.36 -2.73 -6.09
CA GLN A 123 26.17 -2.76 -6.97
C GLN A 123 25.09 -1.82 -6.44
N ASN A 124 25.05 -0.66 -7.06
CA ASN A 124 24.05 0.38 -6.85
C ASN A 124 22.91 0.19 -7.86
N LEU A 125 21.67 0.10 -7.37
CA LEU A 125 20.46 0.09 -8.18
C LEU A 125 19.90 1.51 -8.25
N PRO A 126 19.88 2.17 -9.41
CA PRO A 126 19.18 3.44 -9.55
C PRO A 126 17.67 3.20 -9.45
N LEU A 127 16.96 4.06 -8.72
CA LEU A 127 15.50 4.05 -8.64
C LEU A 127 14.89 5.16 -9.51
N PHE A 128 15.51 5.45 -10.65
CA PHE A 128 15.11 6.44 -11.64
C PHE A 128 15.42 5.92 -13.05
N LEU A 129 14.97 6.66 -14.07
CA LEU A 129 15.22 6.34 -15.48
C LEU A 129 15.98 7.46 -16.17
N GLU A 130 16.96 7.07 -16.99
CA GLU A 130 17.71 8.00 -17.83
C GLU A 130 16.83 8.52 -18.99
N GLU A 131 16.81 9.83 -19.19
CA GLU A 131 15.95 10.50 -20.17
C GLU A 131 16.16 9.98 -21.61
N ALA A 132 17.41 9.72 -21.98
CA ALA A 132 17.74 9.15 -23.29
C ALA A 132 17.17 7.74 -23.48
N ALA A 133 17.09 6.94 -22.40
CA ALA A 133 16.52 5.61 -22.45
C ALA A 133 14.98 5.66 -22.53
N VAL A 134 14.34 6.54 -21.76
CA VAL A 134 12.89 6.80 -21.83
C VAL A 134 12.48 7.23 -23.23
N THR A 135 13.19 8.21 -23.81
CA THR A 135 12.95 8.67 -25.18
C THR A 135 13.06 7.52 -26.18
N GLY A 136 14.05 6.64 -26.01
CA GLY A 136 14.26 5.51 -26.90
C GLY A 136 13.10 4.51 -26.94
N VAL A 137 12.38 4.31 -25.84
CA VAL A 137 11.23 3.39 -25.79
C VAL A 137 9.90 4.07 -26.12
N ALA A 138 9.79 5.38 -25.91
CA ALA A 138 8.56 6.12 -26.19
C ALA A 138 8.29 6.34 -27.70
N VAL A 139 9.31 6.19 -28.56
CA VAL A 139 9.24 6.43 -30.03
C VAL A 139 8.62 5.27 -30.82
N GLY A 140 8.48 4.09 -30.21
CA GLY A 140 7.91 2.91 -30.87
C GLY A 140 6.47 3.10 -31.34
N PRO A 141 5.99 2.35 -32.36
CA PRO A 141 4.59 2.38 -32.74
C PRO A 141 3.73 1.84 -31.59
N TRP A 142 2.65 2.57 -31.28
CA TRP A 142 1.66 2.19 -30.29
C TRP A 142 0.46 1.52 -30.95
N HIS A 143 -0.12 0.55 -30.26
CA HIS A 143 -1.25 -0.25 -30.72
C HIS A 143 -2.45 -0.08 -29.79
N GLY A 144 -3.64 -0.19 -30.38
CA GLY A 144 -4.91 -0.06 -29.69
C GLY A 144 -5.34 1.40 -29.51
N LYS A 145 -6.64 1.58 -29.22
CA LYS A 145 -7.26 2.87 -28.89
C LYS A 145 -7.81 2.79 -27.47
N ALA A 146 -7.88 3.91 -26.76
CA ALA A 146 -8.58 3.95 -25.49
C ALA A 146 -10.08 3.68 -25.69
N ASN A 147 -10.66 2.88 -24.79
CA ASN A 147 -12.08 2.59 -24.78
C ASN A 147 -12.84 3.68 -24.03
N GLU A 148 -14.01 4.06 -24.53
CA GLU A 148 -14.97 4.86 -23.78
C GLU A 148 -15.54 4.02 -22.64
N LEU A 149 -15.36 4.45 -21.38
CA LEU A 149 -15.85 3.70 -20.22
C LEU A 149 -17.31 4.01 -19.93
N SER A 150 -17.74 5.25 -20.14
CA SER A 150 -19.13 5.67 -19.99
C SER A 150 -19.57 6.58 -21.13
N ARG A 151 -20.75 6.29 -21.69
CA ARG A 151 -21.43 7.18 -22.65
C ARG A 151 -21.97 8.45 -22.00
N GLU A 152 -22.19 8.41 -20.69
CA GLU A 152 -22.75 9.50 -19.92
C GLU A 152 -21.77 9.91 -18.83
N HIS A 153 -21.33 11.17 -18.90
CA HIS A 153 -20.51 11.83 -17.89
C HIS A 153 -21.37 12.85 -17.15
N GLY A 154 -22.39 12.36 -16.44
CA GLY A 154 -23.45 13.20 -15.87
C GLY A 154 -22.94 14.31 -14.93
N VAL A 155 -21.78 14.14 -14.31
CA VAL A 155 -21.09 15.15 -13.50
C VAL A 155 -19.57 15.03 -13.71
N HIS A 156 -18.93 16.15 -14.05
CA HIS A 156 -17.48 16.29 -14.05
C HIS A 156 -17.04 16.87 -12.71
N TRP A 157 -16.03 16.26 -12.07
CA TRP A 157 -15.54 16.67 -10.76
C TRP A 157 -14.19 17.38 -10.92
N ASP A 158 -14.23 18.69 -11.22
CA ASP A 158 -13.03 19.50 -11.52
C ASP A 158 -11.92 19.38 -10.47
N VAL A 159 -12.29 19.16 -9.20
CA VAL A 159 -11.33 18.99 -8.11
C VAL A 159 -10.41 17.77 -8.29
N ILE A 160 -10.86 16.72 -8.99
CA ILE A 160 -10.03 15.54 -9.29
C ILE A 160 -8.87 15.95 -10.22
N ASP A 161 -9.15 16.73 -11.25
CA ASP A 161 -8.13 17.22 -12.17
C ASP A 161 -7.20 18.22 -11.48
N GLN A 162 -7.78 19.14 -10.69
CA GLN A 162 -7.00 20.11 -9.91
C GLN A 162 -6.02 19.43 -8.96
N VAL A 163 -6.45 18.38 -8.24
CA VAL A 163 -5.56 17.66 -7.32
C VAL A 163 -4.56 16.77 -8.07
N ALA A 164 -4.95 16.18 -9.20
CA ALA A 164 -4.03 15.40 -10.04
C ALA A 164 -2.92 16.29 -10.62
N GLU A 165 -3.25 17.49 -11.10
CA GLU A 165 -2.29 18.48 -11.57
C GLU A 165 -1.43 19.02 -10.42
N ALA A 166 -2.04 19.41 -9.30
CA ALA A 166 -1.31 19.96 -8.15
C ALA A 166 -0.33 18.95 -7.52
N SER A 167 -0.66 17.66 -7.58
CA SER A 167 0.20 16.57 -7.11
C SER A 167 1.07 15.96 -8.22
N TRP A 168 1.14 16.59 -9.39
CA TRP A 168 1.97 16.10 -10.49
C TRP A 168 3.46 16.22 -10.15
N LYS A 169 4.18 15.10 -10.15
CA LYS A 169 5.61 15.07 -9.86
C LYS A 169 6.41 15.51 -11.08
N THR A 170 6.96 16.72 -11.02
CA THR A 170 7.87 17.29 -12.04
C THR A 170 9.35 17.19 -11.65
N SER A 171 9.65 16.85 -10.39
CA SER A 171 11.02 16.65 -9.94
C SER A 171 11.57 15.30 -10.41
N LEU A 172 12.64 15.35 -11.19
CA LEU A 172 13.51 14.22 -11.44
C LEU A 172 14.49 14.10 -10.28
N GLU A 173 14.52 12.95 -9.64
CA GLU A 173 15.44 12.64 -8.54
C GLU A 173 16.31 11.45 -8.94
N HIS A 174 17.50 11.34 -8.34
CA HIS A 174 18.45 10.26 -8.63
C HIS A 174 18.70 9.37 -7.39
N PRO A 175 17.66 8.80 -6.76
CA PRO A 175 17.84 7.87 -5.65
C PRO A 175 18.58 6.61 -6.12
N ILE A 176 19.50 6.16 -5.28
CA ILE A 176 20.29 4.96 -5.50
C ILE A 176 20.19 4.10 -4.24
N VAL A 177 19.99 2.80 -4.42
CA VAL A 177 19.98 1.83 -3.32
C VAL A 177 21.05 0.77 -3.52
N SER A 178 21.67 0.35 -2.43
CA SER A 178 22.66 -0.72 -2.47
C SER A 178 21.96 -2.08 -2.61
N LEU A 179 22.36 -2.86 -3.63
CA LEU A 179 22.05 -4.28 -3.74
C LEU A 179 22.94 -5.13 -2.82
N ALA A 180 24.05 -4.55 -2.33
CA ALA A 180 24.96 -5.24 -1.43
C ALA A 180 24.34 -5.39 -0.04
N GLY A 181 24.18 -6.63 0.40
CA GLY A 181 23.72 -6.96 1.73
C GLY A 181 23.73 -8.46 1.95
N THR A 182 24.29 -8.90 3.08
CA THR A 182 24.05 -10.26 3.56
C THR A 182 22.56 -10.34 3.91
N PRO A 183 21.79 -11.30 3.35
CA PRO A 183 20.41 -11.47 3.77
C PRO A 183 20.40 -11.67 5.29
N ILE A 184 19.79 -10.73 6.01
CA ILE A 184 19.53 -10.90 7.43
C ILE A 184 18.41 -11.93 7.50
N VAL A 185 18.78 -13.21 7.60
CA VAL A 185 17.85 -14.27 7.95
C VAL A 185 17.25 -13.86 9.29
N PRO A 186 15.95 -13.54 9.37
CA PRO A 186 15.33 -13.27 10.66
C PRO A 186 15.57 -14.50 11.54
N PRO A 187 16.00 -14.36 12.80
CA PRO A 187 15.97 -15.49 13.72
C PRO A 187 14.54 -16.05 13.68
N GLU A 188 14.42 -17.35 13.40
CA GLU A 188 13.16 -18.04 13.21
C GLU A 188 12.18 -17.73 14.35
N THR A 189 11.31 -16.75 14.16
CA THR A 189 9.98 -16.73 14.77
C THR A 189 9.02 -17.38 13.78
N LEU A 190 9.43 -18.53 13.23
CA LEU A 190 8.49 -19.58 12.87
C LEU A 190 7.92 -20.08 14.20
N HIS A 191 6.96 -19.35 14.76
CA HIS A 191 5.88 -20.07 15.40
C HIS A 191 5.28 -20.91 14.29
N ALA A 192 5.63 -22.20 14.33
CA ALA A 192 4.94 -23.28 13.65
C ALA A 192 3.48 -23.29 14.14
N SER A 193 2.70 -22.28 13.76
CA SER A 193 1.27 -22.42 13.67
C SER A 193 1.04 -23.27 12.43
N ARG A 194 0.73 -24.53 12.74
CA ARG A 194 0.07 -25.54 11.91
C ARG A 194 -0.38 -25.01 10.55
N THR A 195 0.17 -25.62 9.50
CA THR A 195 -0.20 -25.47 8.09
C THR A 195 -0.16 -24.01 7.62
N THR A 196 1.01 -23.55 7.15
CA THR A 196 0.97 -22.47 6.17
C THR A 196 0.20 -23.01 4.97
N ASP A 197 -1.05 -22.62 4.83
CA ASP A 197 -1.70 -22.66 3.55
C ASP A 197 -0.74 -22.01 2.53
N ASP A 198 -0.64 -22.62 1.35
CA ASP A 198 0.13 -22.10 0.23
C ASP A 198 -0.16 -20.59 0.10
N ALA A 199 0.86 -19.73 0.02
CA ALA A 199 0.65 -18.29 -0.13
C ALA A 199 -0.29 -17.98 -1.32
N ALA A 200 -0.24 -18.81 -2.37
CA ALA A 200 -1.18 -18.74 -3.47
C ALA A 200 -2.63 -19.03 -3.06
N ALA A 201 -2.87 -19.94 -2.11
CA ALA A 201 -4.18 -20.21 -1.55
C ALA A 201 -4.72 -19.00 -0.79
N ILE A 202 -3.94 -18.40 0.13
CA ILE A 202 -4.36 -17.19 0.88
C ILE A 202 -4.68 -16.04 -0.08
N ILE A 203 -3.81 -15.79 -1.06
CA ILE A 203 -4.02 -14.72 -2.07
C ILE A 203 -5.31 -14.94 -2.87
N ARG A 204 -5.58 -16.18 -3.31
CA ARG A 204 -6.78 -16.52 -4.09
C ARG A 204 -8.04 -16.55 -3.23
N GLN A 205 -7.92 -16.91 -1.95
CA GLN A 205 -9.00 -16.93 -0.97
C GLN A 205 -9.44 -15.52 -0.62
N ARG A 206 -8.50 -14.57 -0.48
CA ARG A 206 -8.75 -13.24 0.06
C ARG A 206 -10.02 -12.60 -0.47
N ARG A 207 -10.93 -12.19 0.41
CA ARG A 207 -12.12 -11.39 0.09
C ARG A 207 -12.29 -10.28 1.13
N SER A 208 -12.96 -9.20 0.74
CA SER A 208 -13.35 -8.15 1.67
C SER A 208 -14.57 -8.59 2.47
N ALA A 209 -14.50 -8.50 3.79
CA ALA A 209 -15.65 -8.73 4.64
C ALA A 209 -16.74 -7.68 4.39
N VAL A 210 -17.99 -8.12 4.30
CA VAL A 210 -19.16 -7.24 4.16
C VAL A 210 -19.84 -6.95 5.50
N SER A 211 -19.64 -7.83 6.48
CA SER A 211 -20.16 -7.72 7.85
C SER A 211 -19.39 -8.66 8.78
N PHE A 212 -19.47 -8.42 10.09
CA PHE A 212 -18.88 -9.25 11.14
C PHE A 212 -19.92 -9.70 12.16
N ASP A 213 -19.67 -10.82 12.83
CA ASP A 213 -20.61 -11.47 13.75
C ASP A 213 -20.72 -10.80 15.14
N GLY A 214 -19.86 -9.81 15.43
CA GLY A 214 -19.83 -9.12 16.72
C GLY A 214 -19.34 -9.97 17.89
N ARG A 215 -18.82 -11.19 17.65
CA ARG A 215 -18.54 -12.19 18.70
C ARG A 215 -17.18 -12.88 18.54
N THR A 216 -16.70 -13.05 17.32
CA THR A 216 -15.41 -13.70 17.06
C THR A 216 -14.27 -12.90 17.69
N SER A 217 -13.47 -13.58 18.51
CA SER A 217 -12.23 -13.09 19.09
C SER A 217 -11.02 -13.65 18.36
N ILE A 218 -9.89 -12.95 18.47
CA ILE A 218 -8.57 -13.51 18.13
C ILE A 218 -7.66 -13.42 19.35
N SER A 219 -6.66 -14.29 19.45
CA SER A 219 -5.70 -14.23 20.56
C SER A 219 -4.76 -13.03 20.46
N ALA A 220 -4.28 -12.51 21.60
CA ALA A 220 -3.24 -11.47 21.61
C ALA A 220 -2.00 -11.87 20.79
N ALA A 221 -1.60 -13.14 20.82
CA ALA A 221 -0.49 -13.64 20.01
C ALA A 221 -0.74 -13.48 18.50
N THR A 222 -1.95 -13.80 18.03
CA THR A 222 -2.36 -13.60 16.63
C THR A 222 -2.39 -12.12 16.27
N PHE A 223 -2.96 -11.29 17.15
CA PHE A 223 -3.00 -9.84 16.97
C PHE A 223 -1.60 -9.23 16.86
N PHE A 224 -0.68 -9.55 17.79
CA PHE A 224 0.70 -9.09 17.73
C PHE A 224 1.42 -9.59 16.48
N HIS A 225 1.15 -10.82 16.04
CA HIS A 225 1.70 -11.33 14.78
C HIS A 225 1.26 -10.47 13.59
N ILE A 226 -0.05 -10.19 13.44
CA ILE A 226 -0.56 -9.31 12.39
C ILE A 226 0.12 -7.93 12.47
N LEU A 227 0.26 -7.35 13.66
CA LEU A 227 0.91 -6.06 13.84
C LEU A 227 2.42 -6.08 13.52
N GLN A 228 3.13 -7.17 13.80
CA GLN A 228 4.53 -7.32 13.40
C GLN A 228 4.69 -7.35 11.88
N ARG A 229 3.73 -7.90 11.15
CA ARG A 229 3.76 -7.99 9.68
C ARG A 229 3.58 -6.64 9.00
N VAL A 230 2.91 -5.69 9.68
CA VAL A 230 2.81 -4.30 9.20
C VAL A 230 4.01 -3.42 9.56
N MET A 231 5.01 -3.95 10.26
CA MET A 231 6.21 -3.18 10.64
C MET A 231 7.23 -3.12 9.49
N PRO A 232 7.62 -1.91 9.05
CA PRO A 232 8.53 -1.73 7.93
C PRO A 232 10.01 -1.98 8.26
N ARG A 233 10.38 -2.10 9.54
CA ARG A 233 11.76 -2.29 10.03
C ARG A 233 12.72 -1.24 9.46
N VAL A 234 12.40 0.03 9.71
CA VAL A 234 13.10 1.22 9.20
C VAL A 234 14.58 1.29 9.56
N GLU A 235 14.99 0.55 10.60
CA GLU A 235 16.39 0.41 10.98
C GLU A 235 17.23 -0.32 9.92
N ARG A 236 16.58 -1.02 8.98
CA ARG A 236 17.22 -1.75 7.89
C ARG A 236 17.30 -0.89 6.63
N PRO A 237 18.37 -1.04 5.82
CA PRO A 237 18.42 -0.52 4.46
C PRO A 237 17.18 -0.96 3.67
N GLN A 238 16.69 -0.12 2.75
CA GLN A 238 15.43 -0.33 2.02
C GLN A 238 15.27 -1.77 1.50
N LEU A 239 16.21 -2.27 0.68
CA LEU A 239 16.11 -3.60 0.06
C LEU A 239 16.31 -4.78 1.05
N GLN A 240 16.55 -4.50 2.33
CA GLN A 240 16.65 -5.47 3.42
C GLN A 240 15.47 -5.38 4.41
N ARG A 241 14.54 -4.45 4.18
CA ARG A 241 13.27 -4.41 4.91
C ARG A 241 12.44 -5.67 4.58
N PRO A 242 11.61 -6.16 5.52
CA PRO A 242 10.76 -7.31 5.24
C PRO A 242 9.79 -6.98 4.12
N MET A 243 9.54 -7.95 3.23
CA MET A 243 8.53 -7.83 2.18
C MET A 243 7.14 -7.58 2.81
N PRO A 244 6.32 -6.64 2.28
CA PRO A 244 6.53 -5.86 1.05
C PRO A 244 7.20 -4.49 1.26
N TRP A 245 7.71 -4.19 2.46
CA TRP A 245 8.22 -2.87 2.84
C TRP A 245 9.53 -2.47 2.14
N ASP A 246 10.19 -3.41 1.48
CA ASP A 246 11.35 -3.17 0.61
C ASP A 246 10.99 -2.47 -0.72
N VAL A 247 9.72 -2.49 -1.11
CA VAL A 247 9.24 -1.88 -2.36
C VAL A 247 9.22 -0.35 -2.33
N LEU A 248 9.01 0.25 -1.15
CA LEU A 248 8.85 1.69 -0.96
C LEU A 248 10.22 2.35 -0.66
N PRO A 249 10.68 3.31 -1.49
CA PRO A 249 11.99 3.94 -1.34
C PRO A 249 12.10 5.07 -0.33
N TRP A 250 11.11 5.20 0.53
CA TRP A 250 11.08 6.21 1.57
C TRP A 250 10.90 5.60 2.97
N ASP A 251 11.18 6.40 3.99
CA ASP A 251 10.84 6.06 5.37
C ASP A 251 9.32 6.17 5.58
N PRO A 252 8.71 5.21 6.30
CA PRO A 252 7.28 5.14 6.48
C PRO A 252 6.72 6.43 7.07
N ALA A 253 5.58 6.85 6.55
CA ALA A 253 4.84 8.02 7.04
C ALA A 253 3.52 7.63 7.69
N ILE A 254 3.10 6.36 7.64
CA ILE A 254 1.83 5.88 8.18
C ILE A 254 2.02 5.18 9.53
N HIS A 255 1.22 5.55 10.53
CA HIS A 255 1.12 4.90 11.84
C HIS A 255 -0.32 4.45 12.10
N LEU A 256 -0.55 3.55 13.06
CA LEU A 256 -1.88 2.94 13.23
C LEU A 256 -2.46 3.28 14.60
N MET A 257 -3.61 3.94 14.61
CA MET A 257 -4.45 4.09 15.79
C MET A 257 -5.48 2.97 15.79
N LEU A 258 -5.48 2.11 16.80
CA LEU A 258 -6.28 0.89 16.84
C LEU A 258 -7.38 0.99 17.90
N PHE A 259 -8.60 0.64 17.49
CA PHE A 259 -9.72 0.37 18.36
C PHE A 259 -9.79 -1.14 18.62
N VAL A 260 -9.36 -1.55 19.81
CA VAL A 260 -9.29 -2.95 20.24
C VAL A 260 -10.61 -3.33 20.92
N HIS A 261 -11.24 -4.45 20.49
CA HIS A 261 -12.56 -4.85 20.98
C HIS A 261 -12.60 -6.26 21.56
N ARG A 262 -12.06 -7.26 20.85
CA ARG A 262 -12.19 -8.70 21.19
C ARG A 262 -10.86 -9.43 20.97
N ILE A 263 -9.82 -8.93 21.62
CA ILE A 263 -8.50 -9.56 21.61
C ILE A 263 -8.28 -10.27 22.95
N GLU A 264 -8.18 -11.59 22.93
CA GLU A 264 -8.04 -12.37 24.15
C GLU A 264 -6.70 -12.08 24.82
N GLY A 265 -6.73 -11.67 26.09
CA GLY A 265 -5.53 -11.30 26.85
C GLY A 265 -5.13 -9.82 26.72
N LEU A 266 -5.92 -9.00 26.02
CA LEU A 266 -5.77 -7.55 26.00
C LEU A 266 -7.07 -6.86 26.44
N GLU A 267 -6.90 -5.73 27.11
CA GLU A 267 -8.01 -4.85 27.47
C GLU A 267 -8.61 -4.19 26.22
N ALA A 268 -9.92 -4.04 26.19
CA ALA A 268 -10.57 -3.23 25.16
C ALA A 268 -10.21 -1.75 25.37
N GLY A 269 -9.94 -1.05 24.26
CA GLY A 269 -9.51 0.34 24.35
C GLY A 269 -8.91 0.87 23.07
N LEU A 270 -8.26 2.03 23.22
CA LEU A 270 -7.51 2.69 22.17
C LEU A 270 -6.02 2.37 22.32
N TYR A 271 -5.38 2.03 21.20
CA TYR A 271 -3.96 1.75 21.12
C TYR A 271 -3.33 2.52 19.97
N MET A 272 -2.00 2.69 20.01
CA MET A 272 -1.22 3.34 18.97
C MET A 272 0.01 2.49 18.63
N LEU A 273 0.15 2.12 17.36
CA LEU A 273 1.34 1.48 16.82
C LEU A 273 2.19 2.50 16.07
N ALA A 274 3.34 2.85 16.66
CA ALA A 274 4.32 3.74 16.03
C ALA A 274 5.21 2.96 15.05
N ARG A 275 4.79 2.83 13.79
CA ARG A 275 5.52 2.06 12.76
C ARG A 275 6.98 2.49 12.51
N ASP A 276 7.33 3.73 12.86
CA ASP A 276 8.72 4.19 13.02
C ASP A 276 8.91 4.66 14.48
N PRO A 277 9.71 3.94 15.29
CA PRO A 277 10.00 4.34 16.67
C PRO A 277 10.59 5.75 16.81
N LYS A 278 11.29 6.26 15.79
CA LYS A 278 11.85 7.63 15.81
C LYS A 278 10.76 8.71 15.76
N LYS A 279 9.54 8.34 15.38
CA LYS A 279 8.38 9.24 15.26
C LYS A 279 7.49 9.25 16.50
N LEU A 280 7.80 8.44 17.52
CA LEU A 280 7.06 8.44 18.78
C LEU A 280 6.95 9.85 19.41
N PRO A 281 8.01 10.68 19.47
CA PRO A 281 7.90 12.04 20.00
C PRO A 281 6.94 12.92 19.21
N LEU A 282 6.92 12.80 17.88
CA LEU A 282 5.99 13.52 17.01
C LEU A 282 4.54 13.12 17.36
N LEU A 283 4.27 11.82 17.41
CA LEU A 283 2.93 11.30 17.73
C LEU A 283 2.45 11.77 19.11
N GLN A 284 3.32 11.73 20.12
CA GLN A 284 3.01 12.19 21.48
C GLN A 284 2.72 13.69 21.53
N GLN A 285 3.48 14.51 20.78
CA GLN A 285 3.31 15.97 20.75
C GLN A 285 2.06 16.39 19.96
N SER A 286 1.67 15.62 18.93
CA SER A 286 0.49 15.91 18.12
C SER A 286 -0.84 15.52 18.80
N MET A 287 -0.80 14.72 19.86
CA MET A 287 -1.99 14.22 20.57
C MET A 287 -2.17 14.88 21.94
N ASN A 288 -3.31 14.63 22.58
CA ASN A 288 -3.60 15.14 23.92
C ASN A 288 -2.51 14.69 24.92
N PRO A 289 -1.83 15.62 25.62
CA PRO A 289 -0.76 15.29 26.57
C PRO A 289 -1.23 14.50 27.81
N GLU A 290 -2.54 14.41 28.06
CA GLU A 290 -3.12 13.60 29.13
C GLU A 290 -3.27 12.12 28.76
N LEU A 291 -3.02 11.73 27.49
CA LEU A 291 -3.04 10.32 27.10
C LEU A 291 -1.88 9.56 27.76
N GLU A 292 -2.19 8.38 28.28
CA GLU A 292 -1.17 7.49 28.83
C GLU A 292 -0.47 6.75 27.69
N TRP A 293 0.86 6.76 27.61
CA TRP A 293 1.60 6.02 26.58
C TRP A 293 2.29 4.81 27.19
N THR A 294 1.49 3.81 27.55
CA THR A 294 1.99 2.61 28.25
C THR A 294 2.14 1.46 27.28
N SER A 295 3.26 0.73 27.29
CA SER A 295 3.42 -0.46 26.43
C SER A 295 2.30 -1.47 26.66
N ALA A 296 1.72 -1.99 25.57
CA ALA A 296 0.63 -2.96 25.67
C ALA A 296 1.06 -4.23 26.44
N PRO A 297 0.24 -4.75 27.37
CA PRO A 297 0.58 -5.94 28.14
C PRO A 297 0.90 -7.15 27.26
N GLY A 298 1.98 -7.87 27.58
CA GLY A 298 2.38 -9.06 26.81
C GLY A 298 2.89 -8.78 25.39
N CYS A 299 3.03 -7.51 25.00
CA CYS A 299 3.53 -7.12 23.69
C CYS A 299 5.02 -7.47 23.52
N PRO A 300 5.45 -8.00 22.37
CA PRO A 300 6.86 -8.19 22.05
C PRO A 300 7.67 -6.89 22.16
N ASN A 301 8.91 -6.97 22.65
CA ASN A 301 9.77 -5.80 22.90
C ASN A 301 10.10 -5.00 21.62
N ASP A 302 10.05 -5.63 20.45
CA ASP A 302 10.34 -4.99 19.17
C ASP A 302 9.09 -4.44 18.45
N LEU A 303 7.92 -4.53 19.10
CA LEU A 303 6.66 -3.99 18.60
C LEU A 303 6.27 -2.74 19.41
N PRO A 304 6.39 -1.52 18.83
CA PRO A 304 6.10 -0.25 19.52
C PRO A 304 4.59 0.03 19.59
N LEU A 305 3.87 -0.82 20.33
CA LEU A 305 2.44 -0.74 20.56
C LEU A 305 2.16 -0.17 21.96
N PHE A 306 1.46 0.95 21.99
CA PHE A 306 1.13 1.67 23.22
C PHE A 306 -0.38 1.64 23.44
N TRP A 307 -0.80 1.29 24.64
CA TRP A 307 -2.16 1.46 25.11
C TRP A 307 -2.36 2.91 25.54
N LEU A 308 -3.42 3.55 25.02
CA LEU A 308 -3.73 4.97 25.25
C LEU A 308 -4.86 5.21 26.23
N LEU A 309 -5.97 4.48 26.05
CA LEU A 309 -7.19 4.66 26.83
C LEU A 309 -7.89 3.32 27.04
N GLN A 310 -8.32 3.05 28.26
CA GLN A 310 -9.22 1.92 28.55
C GLN A 310 -10.66 2.25 28.14
N GLY A 311 -11.36 1.28 27.55
CA GLY A 311 -12.81 1.36 27.43
C GLY A 311 -13.37 0.61 26.24
N ASN A 312 -14.70 0.43 26.26
CA ASN A 312 -15.40 -0.14 25.12
C ASN A 312 -15.49 0.88 23.98
N ALA A 313 -14.57 0.77 23.02
CA ALA A 313 -14.49 1.68 21.88
C ALA A 313 -15.38 1.28 20.68
N GLN A 314 -16.24 0.25 20.77
CA GLN A 314 -17.01 -0.26 19.63
C GLN A 314 -17.94 0.80 19.01
N ARG A 315 -18.69 1.52 19.85
CA ARG A 315 -19.59 2.60 19.38
C ARG A 315 -18.81 3.75 18.76
N LEU A 316 -17.68 4.10 19.37
CA LEU A 316 -16.80 5.15 18.87
C LEU A 316 -16.22 4.78 17.50
N ALA A 317 -15.68 3.56 17.36
CA ALA A 317 -15.12 3.04 16.12
C ALA A 317 -16.15 3.05 14.98
N ALA A 318 -17.39 2.60 15.26
CA ALA A 318 -18.49 2.67 14.30
C ALA A 318 -18.83 4.12 13.94
N GLN A 319 -18.96 5.01 14.93
CA GLN A 319 -19.31 6.41 14.73
C GLN A 319 -18.30 7.11 13.83
N VAL A 320 -16.99 7.02 14.14
CA VAL A 320 -15.95 7.68 13.33
C VAL A 320 -15.81 7.06 11.94
N SER A 321 -16.20 5.80 11.76
CA SER A 321 -16.23 5.10 10.47
C SER A 321 -17.54 5.32 9.70
N CYS A 322 -18.06 6.55 9.63
CA CYS A 322 -19.35 6.86 8.98
C CYS A 322 -20.54 6.03 9.50
N GLN A 323 -20.62 5.76 10.81
CA GLN A 323 -21.66 4.91 11.43
C GLN A 323 -21.67 3.45 10.94
N GLN A 324 -20.58 2.96 10.36
CA GLN A 324 -20.49 1.59 9.87
C GLN A 324 -20.23 0.61 11.03
N GLY A 325 -21.23 -0.21 11.36
CA GLY A 325 -21.16 -1.18 12.47
C GLY A 325 -20.00 -2.16 12.37
N ILE A 326 -19.54 -2.49 11.16
CA ILE A 326 -18.41 -3.38 10.89
C ILE A 326 -17.09 -2.94 11.56
N ALA A 327 -16.93 -1.65 11.88
CA ALA A 327 -15.77 -1.18 12.63
C ALA A 327 -15.84 -1.58 14.11
N GLY A 328 -17.04 -1.64 14.71
CA GLY A 328 -17.25 -2.01 16.11
C GLY A 328 -17.56 -3.50 16.34
N ASP A 329 -18.16 -4.17 15.35
CA ASP A 329 -18.48 -5.60 15.38
C ASP A 329 -17.26 -6.51 15.15
N SER A 330 -16.10 -5.90 14.88
CA SER A 330 -14.84 -6.59 14.60
C SER A 330 -14.10 -7.04 15.87
N ALA A 331 -12.99 -7.77 15.68
CA ALA A 331 -12.05 -8.04 16.76
C ALA A 331 -11.22 -6.79 17.07
N PHE A 332 -10.79 -6.08 16.03
CA PHE A 332 -10.23 -4.74 16.11
C PHE A 332 -10.47 -3.99 14.79
N SER A 333 -10.47 -2.66 14.88
CA SER A 333 -10.42 -1.75 13.74
C SER A 333 -9.31 -0.72 13.94
N LEU A 334 -8.95 0.02 12.90
CA LEU A 334 -7.89 1.00 12.97
C LEU A 334 -8.07 2.15 11.99
N GLY A 335 -7.53 3.31 12.36
CA GLY A 335 -7.24 4.44 11.48
C GLY A 335 -5.75 4.52 11.18
N MET A 336 -5.41 4.73 9.91
CA MET A 336 -4.07 4.97 9.40
C MET A 336 -3.79 6.47 9.43
N LEU A 337 -2.87 6.86 10.31
CA LEU A 337 -2.49 8.23 10.60
C LEU A 337 -1.18 8.57 9.89
N ALA A 338 -1.21 9.54 8.99
CA ALA A 338 -0.08 9.95 8.17
C ALA A 338 0.64 11.17 8.75
N GLU A 339 1.98 11.17 8.76
CA GLU A 339 2.77 12.40 8.83
C GLU A 339 2.44 13.29 7.62
N PHE A 340 1.65 14.34 7.82
CA PHE A 340 0.93 14.98 6.71
C PHE A 340 1.56 16.30 6.27
N GLU A 341 1.22 17.43 6.91
CA GLU A 341 1.65 18.76 6.49
C GLU A 341 3.17 18.88 6.38
N GLY A 342 3.92 18.33 7.33
CA GLY A 342 5.37 18.33 7.32
C GLY A 342 5.96 17.66 6.08
N ARG A 343 5.43 16.49 5.68
CA ARG A 343 5.88 15.76 4.49
C ARG A 343 5.56 16.53 3.21
N LEU A 344 4.34 17.06 3.10
CA LEU A 344 3.91 17.83 1.93
C LEU A 344 4.70 19.12 1.76
N ARG A 345 5.00 19.84 2.84
CA ARG A 345 5.78 21.08 2.79
C ARG A 345 7.26 20.84 2.44
N GLN A 346 7.84 19.74 2.91
CA GLN A 346 9.24 19.40 2.67
C GLN A 346 9.46 18.76 1.29
N GLY A 347 8.59 17.81 0.91
CA GLY A 347 8.74 17.02 -0.30
C GLY A 347 7.93 17.55 -1.50
N GLY A 348 6.94 18.41 -1.29
CA GLY A 348 6.03 18.90 -2.32
C GLY A 348 4.70 18.14 -2.37
N ALA A 349 3.72 18.68 -3.09
CA ALA A 349 2.36 18.15 -3.14
C ALA A 349 2.25 16.74 -3.76
N TRP A 350 3.22 16.32 -4.56
CA TRP A 350 3.28 14.97 -5.13
C TRP A 350 3.47 13.86 -4.09
N TRP A 351 3.84 14.20 -2.86
CA TRP A 351 3.82 13.29 -1.72
C TRP A 351 2.41 12.85 -1.31
N TYR A 352 1.38 13.64 -1.64
CA TYR A 352 0.01 13.31 -1.26
C TYR A 352 -0.37 11.90 -1.74
N PRO A 353 -0.28 11.55 -3.05
CA PRO A 353 -0.39 10.15 -3.52
C PRO A 353 0.42 9.11 -2.74
N ARG A 354 1.69 9.39 -2.40
CA ARG A 354 2.59 8.41 -1.74
C ARG A 354 2.09 8.02 -0.35
N LEU A 355 1.46 8.93 0.37
CA LEU A 355 0.84 8.63 1.67
C LEU A 355 -0.30 7.62 1.52
N PHE A 356 -1.14 7.77 0.49
CA PHE A 356 -2.21 6.81 0.16
C PHE A 356 -1.65 5.48 -0.37
N TRP A 357 -0.57 5.52 -1.15
CA TRP A 357 0.09 4.29 -1.62
C TRP A 357 0.62 3.47 -0.44
N GLU A 358 1.30 4.11 0.52
CA GLU A 358 1.77 3.43 1.73
C GLU A 358 0.60 2.87 2.55
N ALA A 359 -0.48 3.63 2.72
CA ALA A 359 -1.69 3.17 3.41
C ALA A 359 -2.33 1.95 2.72
N GLY A 360 -2.37 1.94 1.38
CA GLY A 360 -2.84 0.79 0.61
C GLY A 360 -1.93 -0.44 0.75
N VAL A 361 -0.60 -0.26 0.81
CA VAL A 361 0.32 -1.38 1.11
C VAL A 361 0.05 -1.96 2.50
N VAL A 362 -0.17 -1.10 3.52
CA VAL A 362 -0.60 -1.54 4.87
C VAL A 362 -1.91 -2.33 4.79
N GLY A 363 -2.92 -1.80 4.09
CA GLY A 363 -4.20 -2.47 3.89
C GLY A 363 -4.05 -3.83 3.23
N GLN A 364 -3.16 -3.96 2.23
CA GLN A 364 -2.92 -5.21 1.54
C GLN A 364 -2.31 -6.28 2.46
N VAL A 365 -1.35 -5.89 3.30
CA VAL A 365 -0.79 -6.79 4.32
C VAL A 365 -1.88 -7.22 5.30
N LEU A 366 -2.68 -6.27 5.81
CA LEU A 366 -3.77 -6.57 6.74
C LEU A 366 -4.81 -7.52 6.15
N TYR A 367 -5.15 -7.40 4.86
CA TYR A 367 -6.04 -8.33 4.18
C TYR A 367 -5.52 -9.77 4.22
N LEU A 368 -4.25 -9.98 3.86
CA LEU A 368 -3.69 -11.32 3.76
C LEU A 368 -3.40 -11.94 5.13
N GLU A 369 -2.95 -11.12 6.09
CA GLU A 369 -2.70 -11.59 7.45
C GLU A 369 -4.01 -11.88 8.21
N ALA A 370 -5.11 -11.19 7.88
CA ALA A 370 -6.44 -11.56 8.40
C ALA A 370 -6.87 -12.95 7.90
N GLU A 371 -6.73 -13.22 6.60
CA GLU A 371 -7.06 -14.52 6.00
C GLU A 371 -6.16 -15.63 6.57
N ALA A 372 -4.86 -15.36 6.73
CA ALA A 372 -3.91 -16.28 7.36
C ALA A 372 -4.26 -16.58 8.83
N ALA A 373 -4.88 -15.62 9.53
CA ALA A 373 -5.37 -15.78 10.89
C ALA A 373 -6.76 -16.46 10.98
N GLY A 374 -7.34 -16.88 9.85
CA GLY A 374 -8.66 -17.54 9.80
C GLY A 374 -9.84 -16.57 10.01
N VAL A 375 -9.62 -15.27 9.88
CA VAL A 375 -10.64 -14.21 9.94
C VAL A 375 -10.65 -13.43 8.61
N ARG A 376 -11.41 -12.34 8.49
CA ARG A 376 -11.35 -11.48 7.30
C ARG A 376 -11.17 -10.02 7.65
N GLY A 377 -10.54 -9.33 6.71
CA GLY A 377 -10.37 -7.88 6.75
C GLY A 377 -11.33 -7.16 5.80
N THR A 378 -11.54 -5.87 6.05
CA THR A 378 -11.92 -4.94 4.99
C THR A 378 -11.35 -3.57 5.24
N GLY A 379 -10.95 -2.90 4.16
CA GLY A 379 -10.67 -1.48 4.16
C GLY A 379 -11.94 -0.66 4.29
N ILE A 380 -11.82 0.51 4.90
CA ILE A 380 -12.90 1.49 5.09
C ILE A 380 -12.40 2.84 4.57
N GLY A 381 -12.94 3.25 3.42
CA GLY A 381 -12.63 4.57 2.84
C GLY A 381 -13.55 5.70 3.29
N CYS A 382 -14.70 5.39 3.89
CA CYS A 382 -15.59 6.39 4.49
C CYS A 382 -15.39 6.44 6.01
N PHE A 383 -14.88 7.56 6.47
CA PHE A 383 -14.78 7.92 7.88
C PHE A 383 -14.95 9.45 8.01
N PHE A 384 -15.17 9.93 9.22
CA PHE A 384 -15.18 11.35 9.51
C PHE A 384 -13.79 11.77 9.98
N ASP A 385 -13.01 12.43 9.11
CA ASP A 385 -11.62 12.81 9.35
C ASP A 385 -11.45 13.56 10.69
N ASP A 386 -12.19 14.66 10.91
CA ASP A 386 -12.05 15.48 12.13
C ASP A 386 -12.47 14.73 13.41
N PRO A 387 -13.61 14.02 13.46
CA PRO A 387 -13.94 13.16 14.61
C PRO A 387 -12.89 12.10 14.94
N VAL A 388 -12.15 11.56 13.97
CA VAL A 388 -11.03 10.63 14.25
C VAL A 388 -9.92 11.36 15.00
N HIS A 389 -9.61 12.59 14.62
CA HIS A 389 -8.62 13.42 15.29
C HIS A 389 -9.04 13.82 16.70
N GLU A 390 -10.32 14.15 16.89
CA GLU A 390 -10.89 14.51 18.19
C GLU A 390 -10.72 13.39 19.24
N VAL A 391 -10.75 12.11 18.84
CA VAL A 391 -10.54 10.96 19.75
C VAL A 391 -9.23 11.06 20.53
N VAL A 392 -8.18 11.55 19.90
CA VAL A 392 -6.83 11.68 20.48
C VAL A 392 -6.36 13.12 20.62
N GLY A 393 -7.25 14.09 20.34
CA GLY A 393 -6.96 15.51 20.48
C GLY A 393 -5.93 16.08 19.50
N ILE A 394 -5.84 15.52 18.28
CA ILE A 394 -5.07 16.15 17.19
C ILE A 394 -5.82 17.41 16.74
N LYS A 395 -5.10 18.54 16.62
CA LYS A 395 -5.70 19.87 16.37
C LYS A 395 -5.17 20.57 15.12
N ASP A 396 -4.12 20.04 14.52
CA ASP A 396 -3.45 20.62 13.37
C ASP A 396 -3.26 19.57 12.26
N LEU A 397 -2.59 19.97 11.19
CA LEU A 397 -2.35 19.13 10.02
C LEU A 397 -1.04 18.34 10.11
N SER A 398 -0.40 18.27 11.28
CA SER A 398 0.84 17.48 11.45
C SER A 398 0.60 16.00 11.19
N ILE A 399 -0.57 15.50 11.60
CA ILE A 399 -1.01 14.11 11.43
C ILE A 399 -2.41 14.06 10.82
N GLN A 400 -2.62 13.32 9.73
CA GLN A 400 -3.91 13.20 9.05
C GLN A 400 -4.40 11.75 8.99
N SER A 401 -5.68 11.50 9.29
CA SER A 401 -6.28 10.18 9.03
C SER A 401 -6.54 10.02 7.53
N LEU A 402 -6.00 8.97 6.90
CA LEU A 402 -6.09 8.76 5.44
C LEU A 402 -6.87 7.50 5.04
N TYR A 403 -6.85 6.47 5.89
CA TYR A 403 -7.51 5.19 5.59
C TYR A 403 -7.90 4.47 6.86
N HIS A 404 -8.96 3.68 6.83
CA HIS A 404 -9.36 2.84 7.95
C HIS A 404 -9.38 1.38 7.52
N PHE A 405 -9.24 0.47 8.48
CA PHE A 405 -9.28 -0.97 8.24
C PHE A 405 -9.92 -1.69 9.42
N THR A 406 -10.56 -2.82 9.18
CA THR A 406 -11.21 -3.60 10.24
C THR A 406 -11.02 -5.10 10.02
N VAL A 407 -10.88 -5.87 11.10
CA VAL A 407 -10.61 -7.32 11.07
C VAL A 407 -11.49 -8.05 12.08
N GLY A 408 -12.24 -9.05 11.63
CA GLY A 408 -13.17 -9.81 12.47
C GLY A 408 -13.69 -11.09 11.84
N GLY A 409 -14.52 -11.81 12.60
CA GLY A 409 -15.18 -13.02 12.13
C GLY A 409 -16.23 -12.68 11.06
N PRO A 410 -16.05 -13.10 9.81
CA PRO A 410 -16.93 -12.71 8.71
C PRO A 410 -18.32 -13.34 8.84
N VAL A 411 -19.34 -12.59 8.42
CA VAL A 411 -20.65 -13.15 8.10
C VAL A 411 -20.71 -13.36 6.58
N ASP A 412 -20.93 -14.60 6.16
CA ASP A 412 -21.05 -14.94 4.74
C ASP A 412 -22.42 -14.53 4.18
N ASP A 413 -22.40 -13.70 3.14
CA ASP A 413 -23.61 -13.37 2.38
C ASP A 413 -23.89 -14.46 1.34
N GLN A 414 -24.81 -15.37 1.68
CA GLN A 414 -25.19 -16.49 0.80
C GLN A 414 -25.84 -16.06 -0.53
N ARG A 415 -26.17 -14.78 -0.71
CA ARG A 415 -26.67 -14.26 -1.99
C ARG A 415 -25.56 -14.04 -3.01
N LEU A 416 -24.29 -13.98 -2.58
CA LEU A 416 -23.15 -13.77 -3.45
C LEU A 416 -22.65 -15.09 -4.02
N MET A 417 -22.52 -15.15 -5.35
CA MET A 417 -21.92 -16.29 -6.04
C MET A 417 -20.40 -16.18 -5.98
N THR A 418 -19.75 -17.18 -5.39
CA THR A 418 -18.28 -17.28 -5.37
C THR A 418 -17.85 -18.29 -6.44
N LEU A 419 -17.17 -17.81 -7.48
CA LEU A 419 -16.54 -18.65 -8.50
C LEU A 419 -15.02 -18.71 -8.28
N PRO A 420 -14.36 -19.82 -8.63
CA PRO A 420 -12.90 -19.88 -8.67
C PRO A 420 -12.30 -18.79 -9.57
N PRO A 421 -11.09 -18.29 -9.28
CA PRO A 421 -10.36 -17.41 -10.19
C PRO A 421 -10.28 -18.04 -11.59
N TYR A 422 -10.54 -17.24 -12.62
CA TYR A 422 -10.51 -17.68 -14.02
C TYR A 422 -11.44 -18.85 -14.35
N HIS A 423 -12.54 -19.07 -13.60
CA HIS A 423 -13.53 -20.12 -13.86
C HIS A 423 -14.08 -20.14 -15.32
N HIS A 424 -14.00 -19.01 -16.03
CA HIS A 424 -14.42 -18.90 -17.43
C HIS A 424 -13.36 -19.39 -18.43
N LEU A 425 -12.11 -19.57 -18.01
CA LEU A 425 -11.06 -20.15 -18.85
C LEU A 425 -11.17 -21.67 -18.75
N GLN A 426 -11.42 -22.34 -19.88
CA GLN A 426 -11.31 -23.79 -19.94
C GLN A 426 -9.85 -24.17 -19.69
N HIS A 427 -9.59 -24.99 -18.68
CA HIS A 427 -8.28 -25.58 -18.48
C HIS A 427 -8.08 -26.65 -19.57
N GLU A 428 -7.34 -26.33 -20.63
CA GLU A 428 -6.79 -27.32 -21.56
C GLU A 428 -5.58 -28.04 -20.97
#